data_AF-A0A951UEQ2-F1
#
_entry.id   AF-A0A951UEQ2-F1
#
_cell.length_a   1.000
_cell.length_b   1.000
_cell.length_c   1.000
_cell.angle_alpha   90.00
_cell.angle_beta   90.00
_cell.angle_gamma   90.00
#
_symmetry.space_group_name_H-M   'P 1'
#
loop_
_entity.id
_entity.type
_entity.pdbx_description
1 polymer ?
#
loop_
_entity_poly.entity_id
_entity_poly.type
_entity_poly.pdbx_seq_one_letter_code
_entity_poly.pdbx_strand_id
1 'polypeptide(L)'
;MQAKEIKKQLKSLIAEASTVDPSLAKRLDEINRWVKDVKPGSLTAKKFVLFFLQQIIKDALIWLDIQALASEEEQQQYYERMTPTELYWYSYLFPKWLNETDPKFSIWKQKLMAGEFNQADTHVLQSIASDIVHRQGTFWQCYIADFSMATDIIVSSRQNKPLCIQITSLSDEFSQEKSDNWKNTLQAWGIERGLFLSYNPHNVNFVNRIVNLSLHNSDNLKRKIYLKFSL
;
A
#
# COMPACT_ATOMS: atom_id res chain seq x y z
N MET A 1 11.99 5.51 15.09
CA MET A 1 10.93 5.71 16.10
C MET A 1 10.81 4.49 17.00
N GLN A 2 10.89 4.65 18.33
CA GLN A 2 10.76 3.53 19.28
C GLN A 2 9.29 3.22 19.62
N ALA A 3 8.98 2.03 20.14
CA ALA A 3 7.61 1.60 20.47
C ALA A 3 6.84 2.57 21.40
N LYS A 4 7.50 3.18 22.38
CA LYS A 4 6.88 4.18 23.27
C LYS A 4 6.53 5.48 22.54
N GLU A 5 7.39 5.90 21.63
CA GLU A 5 7.22 7.10 20.81
C GLU A 5 6.07 6.94 19.82
N ILE A 6 5.94 5.76 19.20
CA ILE A 6 4.81 5.41 18.32
C ILE A 6 3.47 5.61 19.04
N LYS A 7 3.31 5.05 20.25
CA LYS A 7 2.05 5.19 21.00
C LYS A 7 1.74 6.64 21.38
N LYS A 8 2.78 7.44 21.67
CA LYS A 8 2.63 8.88 21.94
C LYS A 8 2.18 9.62 20.68
N GLN A 9 2.83 9.35 19.54
CA GLN A 9 2.50 9.97 18.27
C GLN A 9 1.08 9.61 17.81
N LEU A 10 0.67 8.33 17.91
CA LEU A 10 -0.71 7.93 17.59
C LEU A 10 -1.74 8.72 18.40
N LYS A 11 -1.54 8.88 19.71
CA LYS A 11 -2.45 9.68 20.56
C LYS A 11 -2.49 11.15 20.14
N SER A 12 -1.34 11.73 19.79
CA SER A 12 -1.26 13.11 19.31
C SER A 12 -2.03 13.27 18.00
N LEU A 13 -1.79 12.39 17.03
CA LEU A 13 -2.46 12.41 15.73
C LEU A 13 -3.97 12.16 15.84
N ILE A 14 -4.42 11.31 16.76
CA ILE A 14 -5.86 11.12 17.02
C ILE A 14 -6.49 12.45 17.47
N ALA A 15 -5.85 13.17 18.40
CA ALA A 15 -6.38 14.42 18.91
C ALA A 15 -6.45 15.51 17.83
N GLU A 16 -5.40 15.61 17.02
CA GLU A 16 -5.33 16.54 15.88
C GLU A 16 -6.37 16.19 14.81
N ALA A 17 -6.37 14.94 14.34
CA ALA A 17 -7.31 14.46 13.34
C ALA A 17 -8.77 14.60 13.79
N SER A 18 -9.06 14.49 15.09
CA SER A 18 -10.44 14.65 15.60
C SER A 18 -11.04 16.01 15.27
N THR A 19 -10.21 17.02 14.99
CA THR A 19 -10.63 18.38 14.62
C THR A 19 -10.60 18.63 13.11
N VAL A 20 -9.79 17.87 12.36
CA VAL A 20 -9.53 18.09 10.92
C VAL A 20 -10.24 17.04 10.06
N ASP A 21 -10.07 15.76 10.37
CA ASP A 21 -10.64 14.62 9.66
C ASP A 21 -11.10 13.52 10.65
N PRO A 22 -12.39 13.47 10.98
CA PRO A 22 -12.95 12.47 11.89
C PRO A 22 -12.77 11.02 11.43
N SER A 23 -12.69 10.76 10.11
CA SER A 23 -12.47 9.42 9.55
C SER A 23 -11.04 8.95 9.84
N LEU A 24 -10.04 9.83 9.67
CA LEU A 24 -8.67 9.55 10.09
C LEU A 24 -8.60 9.31 11.60
N ALA A 25 -9.22 10.17 12.40
CA ALA A 25 -9.22 10.03 13.86
C ALA A 25 -9.77 8.66 14.30
N LYS A 26 -10.89 8.24 13.71
CA LYS A 26 -11.49 6.93 13.96
C LYS A 26 -10.54 5.78 13.61
N ARG A 27 -9.91 5.82 12.43
CA ARG A 27 -8.95 4.79 12.00
C ARG A 27 -7.72 4.71 12.89
N LEU A 28 -7.16 5.85 13.27
CA LEU A 28 -6.02 5.91 14.18
C LEU A 28 -6.40 5.40 15.58
N ASP A 29 -7.61 5.69 16.06
CA ASP A 29 -8.09 5.16 17.34
C ASP A 29 -8.27 3.63 17.30
N GLU A 30 -8.83 3.08 16.22
CA GLU A 30 -8.93 1.62 16.01
C GLU A 30 -7.54 0.95 16.04
N ILE A 31 -6.54 1.56 15.43
CA ILE A 31 -5.14 1.08 15.42
C ILE A 31 -4.51 1.23 16.81
N ASN A 32 -4.69 2.37 17.47
CA ASN A 32 -4.17 2.62 18.80
C ASN A 32 -4.74 1.64 19.83
N ARG A 33 -6.06 1.37 19.80
CA ARG A 33 -6.70 0.34 20.64
C ARG A 33 -6.09 -1.03 20.42
N TRP A 34 -5.84 -1.41 19.16
CA TRP A 34 -5.24 -2.70 18.82
C TRP A 34 -3.85 -2.91 19.44
N VAL A 35 -3.03 -1.85 19.57
CA VAL A 35 -1.66 -1.95 20.10
C VAL A 35 -1.50 -1.42 21.53
N LYS A 36 -2.56 -0.88 22.14
CA LYS A 36 -2.54 -0.18 23.43
C LYS A 36 -1.91 -1.03 24.54
N ASP A 37 -2.35 -2.28 24.66
CA ASP A 37 -1.97 -3.16 25.76
C ASP A 37 -0.75 -4.04 25.44
N VAL A 38 -0.22 -3.94 24.22
CA VAL A 38 1.02 -4.65 23.84
C VAL A 38 2.20 -4.00 24.56
N LYS A 39 2.92 -4.77 25.38
CA LYS A 39 4.11 -4.29 26.10
C LYS A 39 5.13 -3.73 25.10
N PRO A 40 5.82 -2.61 25.40
CA PRO A 40 6.77 -1.99 24.46
C PRO A 40 7.84 -2.96 23.94
N GLY A 41 8.40 -3.82 24.79
CA GLY A 41 9.38 -4.83 24.36
C GLY A 41 8.80 -5.86 23.39
N SER A 42 7.56 -6.30 23.61
CA SER A 42 6.84 -7.22 22.70
C SER A 42 6.51 -6.56 21.37
N LEU A 43 6.16 -5.27 21.37
CA LEU A 43 5.95 -4.51 20.14
C LEU A 43 7.26 -4.35 19.36
N THR A 44 8.36 -4.06 20.06
CA THR A 44 9.70 -3.96 19.46
C THR A 44 10.15 -5.27 18.81
N ALA A 45 9.83 -6.42 19.41
CA ALA A 45 10.13 -7.72 18.84
C ALA A 45 9.34 -8.00 17.54
N LYS A 46 8.16 -7.37 17.37
CA LYS A 46 7.29 -7.53 16.20
C LYS A 46 7.59 -6.47 15.14
N LYS A 47 8.71 -6.64 14.44
CA LYS A 47 9.24 -5.67 13.45
C LYS A 47 8.22 -5.20 12.42
N PHE A 48 7.40 -6.10 11.86
CA PHE A 48 6.40 -5.73 10.86
C PHE A 48 5.23 -4.92 11.43
N VAL A 49 4.82 -5.19 12.67
CA VAL A 49 3.85 -4.34 13.37
C VAL A 49 4.46 -2.93 13.53
N LEU A 50 5.73 -2.82 13.91
CA LEU A 50 6.39 -1.52 14.01
C LEU A 50 6.48 -0.79 12.66
N PHE A 51 6.85 -1.48 11.58
CA PHE A 51 6.93 -0.87 10.26
C PHE A 51 5.58 -0.38 9.76
N PHE A 52 4.52 -1.19 9.97
CA PHE A 52 3.15 -0.76 9.71
C PHE A 52 2.80 0.52 10.49
N LEU A 53 3.01 0.54 11.80
CA LEU A 53 2.67 1.71 12.62
C LEU A 53 3.46 2.96 12.22
N GLN A 54 4.74 2.81 11.86
CA GLN A 54 5.56 3.90 11.34
C GLN A 54 5.01 4.46 10.04
N GLN A 55 4.59 3.59 9.12
CA GLN A 55 4.01 4.01 7.85
C GLN A 55 2.66 4.71 8.06
N ILE A 56 1.76 4.17 8.90
CA ILE A 56 0.48 4.82 9.21
C ILE A 56 0.67 6.21 9.79
N ILE A 57 1.63 6.38 10.70
CA ILE A 57 1.95 7.69 11.27
C ILE A 57 2.42 8.65 10.17
N LYS A 58 3.30 8.20 9.28
CA LYS A 58 3.77 9.02 8.15
C LYS A 58 2.62 9.42 7.22
N ASP A 59 1.77 8.47 6.86
CA ASP A 59 0.62 8.72 5.98
C ASP A 59 -0.40 9.66 6.63
N ALA A 60 -0.65 9.50 7.93
CA ALA A 60 -1.52 10.39 8.68
C ALA A 60 -0.99 11.83 8.76
N LEU A 61 0.32 12.00 8.98
CA LEU A 61 0.95 13.33 8.96
C LEU A 61 0.80 14.00 7.60
N ILE A 62 1.16 13.31 6.52
CA ILE A 62 1.02 13.85 5.16
C ILE A 62 -0.43 14.19 4.84
N TRP A 63 -1.37 13.34 5.25
CA TRP A 63 -2.80 13.61 5.06
C TRP A 63 -3.26 14.84 5.83
N LEU A 64 -2.87 15.00 7.09
CA LEU A 64 -3.22 16.18 7.88
C LEU A 64 -2.58 17.45 7.30
N ASP A 65 -1.34 17.38 6.83
CA ASP A 65 -0.68 18.49 6.14
C ASP A 65 -1.49 18.93 4.91
N ILE A 66 -2.01 17.98 4.12
CA ILE A 66 -2.88 18.27 2.98
C ILE A 66 -4.22 18.89 3.42
N GLN A 67 -4.85 18.31 4.45
CA GLN A 67 -6.15 18.79 4.95
C GLN A 67 -6.08 20.15 5.66
N ALA A 68 -4.90 20.53 6.16
CA ALA A 68 -4.67 21.83 6.78
C ALA A 68 -4.54 22.98 5.77
N LEU A 69 -4.36 22.69 4.48
CA LEU A 69 -4.29 23.70 3.42
C LEU A 69 -5.64 24.38 3.23
N ALA A 70 -5.63 25.70 3.06
CA ALA A 70 -6.83 26.53 3.15
C ALA A 70 -7.67 26.54 1.85
N SER A 71 -7.08 26.10 0.74
CA SER A 71 -7.70 26.17 -0.59
C SER A 71 -7.41 24.93 -1.44
N GLU A 72 -8.29 24.65 -2.39
CA GLU A 72 -8.10 23.57 -3.37
C GLU A 72 -6.85 23.83 -4.24
N GLU A 73 -6.54 25.09 -4.52
CA GLU A 73 -5.34 25.48 -5.25
C GLU A 73 -4.05 25.12 -4.51
N GLU A 74 -3.99 25.36 -3.19
CA GLU A 74 -2.85 24.96 -2.36
C GLU A 74 -2.71 23.44 -2.29
N GLN A 75 -3.82 22.70 -2.18
CA GLN A 75 -3.80 21.24 -2.22
C GLN A 75 -3.28 20.74 -3.57
N GLN A 76 -3.71 21.35 -4.67
CA GLN A 76 -3.23 20.99 -6.01
C GLN A 76 -1.71 21.25 -6.15
N GLN A 77 -1.20 22.37 -5.65
CA GLN A 77 0.24 22.65 -5.64
C GLN A 77 1.02 21.66 -4.76
N TYR A 78 0.42 21.18 -3.67
CA TYR A 78 1.02 20.13 -2.84
C TYR A 78 1.13 18.82 -3.61
N TYR A 79 0.04 18.43 -4.28
CA TYR A 79 -0.03 17.23 -5.12
C TYR A 79 0.91 17.26 -6.33
N GLU A 80 1.15 18.42 -6.93
CA GLU A 80 2.09 18.59 -8.05
C GLU A 80 3.54 18.25 -7.71
N ARG A 81 3.91 18.28 -6.43
CA ARG A 81 5.25 17.91 -5.95
C ARG A 81 5.41 16.41 -5.73
N MET A 82 4.32 15.66 -5.75
CA MET A 82 4.32 14.22 -5.53
C MET A 82 4.65 13.46 -6.82
N THR A 83 5.23 12.27 -6.66
CA THR A 83 5.26 11.30 -7.76
C THR A 83 3.83 10.87 -8.14
N PRO A 84 3.58 10.41 -9.38
CA PRO A 84 2.25 9.94 -9.78
C PRO A 84 1.69 8.82 -8.87
N THR A 85 2.56 7.99 -8.32
CA THR A 85 2.18 6.91 -7.39
C THR A 85 1.84 7.42 -5.99
N GLU A 86 2.57 8.41 -5.47
CA GLU A 86 2.22 9.11 -4.23
C GLU A 86 0.91 9.88 -4.36
N LEU A 87 0.76 10.63 -5.45
CA LEU A 87 -0.46 11.34 -5.78
C LEU A 87 -1.66 10.40 -5.74
N TYR A 88 -1.57 9.26 -6.42
CA TYR A 88 -2.65 8.27 -6.44
C TYR A 88 -2.94 7.67 -5.06
N TRP A 89 -1.91 7.47 -4.25
CA TRP A 89 -2.09 7.01 -2.87
C TRP A 89 -2.86 8.05 -2.05
N TYR A 90 -2.35 9.28 -1.96
CA TYR A 90 -2.92 10.29 -1.07
C TYR A 90 -4.20 10.94 -1.59
N SER A 91 -4.38 11.11 -2.90
CA SER A 91 -5.61 11.69 -3.46
C SER A 91 -6.75 10.69 -3.66
N TYR A 92 -6.47 9.39 -3.69
CA TYR A 92 -7.47 8.39 -4.04
C TYR A 92 -7.53 7.22 -3.06
N LEU A 93 -6.48 6.40 -2.94
CA LEU A 93 -6.58 5.13 -2.20
C LEU A 93 -6.61 5.30 -0.68
N PHE A 94 -5.75 6.16 -0.14
CA PHE A 94 -5.68 6.41 1.30
C PHE A 94 -6.99 7.00 1.84
N PRO A 95 -7.54 8.12 1.31
CA PRO A 95 -8.83 8.63 1.77
C PRO A 95 -9.96 7.62 1.59
N LYS A 96 -9.92 6.80 0.53
CA LYS A 96 -10.91 5.74 0.35
C LYS A 96 -10.87 4.72 1.48
N TRP A 97 -9.68 4.25 1.87
CA TRP A 97 -9.51 3.35 3.02
C TRP A 97 -9.92 3.98 4.36
N LEU A 98 -9.71 5.29 4.53
CA LEU A 98 -10.16 6.01 5.71
C LEU A 98 -11.69 5.99 5.82
N ASN A 99 -12.40 6.19 4.72
CA ASN A 99 -13.84 6.41 4.69
C ASN A 99 -14.67 5.14 4.46
N GLU A 100 -14.11 4.10 3.84
CA GLU A 100 -14.81 2.86 3.53
C GLU A 100 -14.46 1.73 4.51
N THR A 101 -15.36 0.76 4.66
CA THR A 101 -15.12 -0.42 5.50
C THR A 101 -14.11 -1.35 4.83
N ASP A 102 -12.97 -1.60 5.48
CA ASP A 102 -12.04 -2.65 5.08
C ASP A 102 -12.52 -4.02 5.62
N PRO A 103 -13.01 -4.93 4.76
CA PRO A 103 -13.53 -6.24 5.19
C PRO A 103 -12.43 -7.17 5.71
N LYS A 104 -11.15 -6.90 5.39
CA LYS A 104 -10.00 -7.69 5.81
C LYS A 104 -9.33 -7.14 7.07
N PHE A 105 -9.80 -6.00 7.58
CA PHE A 105 -9.14 -5.24 8.66
C PHE A 105 -8.84 -6.05 9.92
N SER A 106 -9.82 -6.82 10.40
CA SER A 106 -9.64 -7.67 11.58
C SER A 106 -8.66 -8.81 11.32
N ILE A 107 -8.75 -9.43 10.13
CA ILE A 107 -7.99 -10.61 9.73
C ILE A 107 -6.51 -10.26 9.62
N TRP A 108 -6.15 -9.23 8.84
CA TRP A 108 -4.73 -8.93 8.64
C TRP A 108 -4.07 -8.36 9.90
N LYS A 109 -4.80 -7.63 10.77
CA LYS A 109 -4.27 -7.22 12.08
C LYS A 109 -3.90 -8.40 12.97
N GLN A 110 -4.74 -9.44 12.99
CA GLN A 110 -4.46 -10.68 13.73
C GLN A 110 -3.21 -11.36 13.19
N LYS A 111 -3.12 -11.55 11.87
CA LYS A 111 -1.93 -12.13 11.22
C LYS A 111 -0.66 -11.32 11.47
N LEU A 112 -0.78 -9.99 11.49
CA LEU A 112 0.36 -9.08 11.64
C LEU A 112 0.88 -9.14 13.08
N MET A 113 -0.03 -9.21 14.05
CA MET A 113 0.31 -9.44 15.45
C MET A 113 0.89 -10.85 15.68
N ALA A 114 0.40 -11.87 14.99
CA ALA A 114 0.90 -13.24 15.09
C ALA A 114 2.31 -13.40 14.49
N GLY A 115 2.72 -12.50 13.59
CA GLY A 115 4.01 -12.59 12.90
C GLY A 115 3.98 -13.53 11.70
N GLU A 116 2.79 -13.77 11.14
CA GLU A 116 2.58 -14.68 10.00
C GLU A 116 2.95 -14.07 8.64
N PHE A 117 3.52 -12.87 8.62
CA PHE A 117 4.01 -12.22 7.41
C PHE A 117 5.49 -12.52 7.22
N ASN A 118 5.84 -13.06 6.06
CA ASN A 118 7.18 -13.58 5.79
C ASN A 118 8.04 -12.55 5.03
N GLN A 119 9.33 -12.49 5.36
CA GLN A 119 10.29 -11.55 4.75
C GLN A 119 10.74 -11.93 3.34
N ALA A 120 10.52 -13.18 2.91
CA ALA A 120 11.11 -13.77 1.72
C ALA A 120 10.88 -12.94 0.44
N ASP A 121 9.75 -12.22 0.35
CA ASP A 121 9.41 -11.41 -0.83
C ASP A 121 10.03 -10.00 -0.83
N THR A 122 10.66 -9.56 0.28
CA THR A 122 11.14 -8.18 0.43
C THR A 122 12.30 -7.86 -0.52
N HIS A 123 13.24 -8.79 -0.70
CA HIS A 123 14.38 -8.58 -1.62
C HIS A 123 13.96 -8.56 -3.10
N VAL A 124 12.94 -9.35 -3.45
CA VAL A 124 12.36 -9.36 -4.79
C VAL A 124 11.70 -8.01 -5.08
N LEU A 125 10.85 -7.53 -4.16
CA LEU A 125 10.19 -6.24 -4.30
C LEU A 125 11.19 -5.07 -4.34
N GLN A 126 12.26 -5.12 -3.52
CA GLN A 126 13.34 -4.13 -3.57
C GLN A 126 14.07 -4.10 -4.91
N SER A 127 14.33 -5.27 -5.51
CA SER A 127 14.98 -5.37 -6.81
C SER A 127 14.07 -4.80 -7.91
N ILE A 128 12.78 -5.15 -7.88
CA ILE A 128 11.77 -4.61 -8.81
C ILE A 128 11.65 -3.08 -8.67
N ALA A 129 11.56 -2.57 -7.44
CA ALA A 129 11.47 -1.13 -7.18
C ALA A 129 12.71 -0.38 -7.69
N SER A 130 13.91 -0.92 -7.43
CA SER A 130 15.17 -0.33 -7.89
C SER A 130 15.23 -0.24 -9.42
N ASP A 131 14.83 -1.31 -10.11
CA ASP A 131 14.78 -1.35 -11.58
C ASP A 131 13.72 -0.41 -12.17
N ILE A 132 12.56 -0.26 -11.52
CA ILE A 132 11.52 0.69 -11.93
C ILE A 132 12.07 2.12 -11.87
N VAL A 133 12.69 2.50 -10.75
CA VAL A 133 13.27 3.84 -10.56
C VAL A 133 14.42 4.08 -11.53
N HIS A 134 15.30 3.08 -11.74
CA HIS A 134 16.39 3.18 -12.70
C HIS A 134 15.88 3.46 -14.13
N ARG A 135 14.68 2.95 -14.47
CA ARG A 135 14.01 3.17 -15.75
C ARG A 135 13.10 4.40 -15.76
N GLN A 136 13.28 5.31 -14.79
CA GLN A 136 12.53 6.57 -14.65
C GLN A 136 11.02 6.38 -14.42
N GLY A 137 10.59 5.21 -13.95
CA GLY A 137 9.26 5.01 -13.40
C GLY A 137 9.19 5.42 -11.93
N THR A 138 7.99 5.54 -11.40
CA THR A 138 7.75 5.74 -9.97
C THR A 138 7.10 4.51 -9.36
N PHE A 139 7.36 4.28 -8.08
CA PHE A 139 6.79 3.15 -7.34
C PHE A 139 6.28 3.62 -5.98
N TRP A 140 5.27 2.92 -5.46
CA TRP A 140 4.81 3.08 -4.10
C TRP A 140 4.52 1.71 -3.51
N GLN A 141 4.96 1.50 -2.27
CA GLN A 141 4.71 0.30 -1.49
C GLN A 141 4.20 0.72 -0.12
N CYS A 142 3.01 0.25 0.25
CA CYS A 142 2.48 0.46 1.59
C CYS A 142 1.66 -0.73 2.07
N TYR A 143 1.70 -0.94 3.39
CA TYR A 143 1.07 -2.08 4.05
C TYR A 143 -0.45 -2.08 3.91
N ILE A 144 -1.10 -0.91 3.89
CA ILE A 144 -2.56 -0.86 3.67
C ILE A 144 -2.89 -1.36 2.26
N ALA A 145 -2.14 -0.95 1.23
CA ALA A 145 -2.39 -1.41 -0.14
C ALA A 145 -2.23 -2.94 -0.24
N ASP A 146 -1.20 -3.49 0.39
CA ASP A 146 -0.97 -4.95 0.45
C ASP A 146 -2.13 -5.65 1.18
N PHE A 147 -2.37 -5.28 2.44
CA PHE A 147 -3.28 -6.02 3.32
C PHE A 147 -4.76 -5.82 3.01
N SER A 148 -5.16 -4.60 2.66
CA SER A 148 -6.57 -4.25 2.41
C SER A 148 -6.92 -4.38 0.93
N MET A 149 -5.99 -3.97 0.05
CA MET A 149 -6.25 -3.79 -1.39
C MET A 149 -5.57 -4.85 -2.27
N ALA A 150 -4.95 -5.88 -1.68
CA ALA A 150 -4.26 -6.95 -2.40
C ALA A 150 -3.27 -6.43 -3.46
N THR A 151 -2.52 -5.39 -3.09
CA THR A 151 -1.61 -4.66 -3.97
C THR A 151 -0.23 -4.57 -3.33
N ASP A 152 0.73 -5.32 -3.84
CA ASP A 152 2.10 -5.33 -3.30
C ASP A 152 2.83 -4.03 -3.66
N ILE A 153 2.63 -3.53 -4.88
CA ILE A 153 3.21 -2.28 -5.38
C ILE A 153 2.22 -1.53 -6.27
N ILE A 154 2.36 -0.21 -6.28
CA ILE A 154 1.75 0.69 -7.26
C ILE A 154 2.87 1.23 -8.13
N VAL A 155 2.71 1.16 -9.46
CA VAL A 155 3.73 1.59 -10.41
C VAL A 155 3.17 2.64 -11.35
N SER A 156 3.99 3.64 -11.69
CA SER A 156 3.72 4.54 -12.80
C SER A 156 4.90 4.67 -13.75
N SER A 157 4.62 4.69 -15.05
CA SER A 157 5.58 4.96 -16.12
C SER A 157 5.35 6.37 -16.68
N ARG A 158 5.80 6.62 -17.92
CA ARG A 158 5.90 7.93 -18.56
C ARG A 158 4.57 8.65 -18.74
N GLN A 159 3.45 7.94 -18.83
CA GLN A 159 2.13 8.55 -18.97
C GLN A 159 1.50 8.94 -17.63
N ASN A 160 2.21 8.76 -16.50
CA ASN A 160 1.74 9.10 -15.17
C ASN A 160 0.39 8.43 -14.83
N LYS A 161 0.19 7.19 -15.31
CA LYS A 161 -1.03 6.40 -15.05
C LYS A 161 -0.72 5.27 -14.07
N PRO A 162 -1.02 5.43 -12.77
CA PRO A 162 -0.79 4.43 -11.75
C PRO A 162 -1.45 3.08 -12.08
N LEU A 163 -0.77 2.01 -11.69
CA LEU A 163 -1.22 0.64 -11.86
C LEU A 163 -0.95 -0.14 -10.57
N CYS A 164 -1.99 -0.74 -9.99
CA CYS A 164 -1.86 -1.62 -8.84
C CYS A 164 -1.44 -3.02 -9.28
N ILE A 165 -0.44 -3.60 -8.62
CA ILE A 165 0.17 -4.86 -9.03
C ILE A 165 0.23 -5.80 -7.84
N GLN A 166 -0.19 -7.05 -8.06
CA GLN A 166 0.07 -8.17 -7.16
C GLN A 166 1.06 -9.13 -7.81
N ILE A 167 2.04 -9.58 -7.03
CA ILE A 167 3.14 -10.43 -7.42
C ILE A 167 3.08 -11.70 -6.56
N THR A 168 3.25 -12.87 -7.17
CA THR A 168 3.15 -14.14 -6.46
C THR A 168 4.10 -15.17 -7.06
N SER A 169 4.68 -16.05 -6.24
CA SER A 169 5.48 -17.19 -6.71
C SER A 169 4.66 -18.47 -6.92
N LEU A 170 3.36 -18.42 -6.62
CA LEU A 170 2.43 -19.53 -6.84
C LEU A 170 2.35 -19.89 -8.33
N SER A 171 2.41 -21.18 -8.63
CA SER A 171 2.23 -21.67 -9.99
C SER A 171 0.81 -21.43 -10.50
N ASP A 172 0.69 -21.41 -11.83
CA ASP A 172 -0.55 -21.05 -12.51
C ASP A 172 -1.75 -21.90 -12.14
N GLU A 173 -1.51 -23.21 -12.02
CA GLU A 173 -2.52 -24.23 -11.69
C GLU A 173 -3.22 -23.95 -10.35
N PHE A 174 -2.57 -23.23 -9.42
CA PHE A 174 -3.13 -22.85 -8.12
C PHE A 174 -3.41 -21.35 -7.97
N SER A 175 -3.20 -20.57 -9.04
CA SER A 175 -3.30 -19.11 -8.99
C SER A 175 -4.67 -18.55 -9.40
N GLN A 176 -5.57 -19.37 -9.95
CA GLN A 176 -6.83 -18.89 -10.54
C GLN A 176 -7.75 -18.28 -9.49
N GLU A 177 -8.07 -19.02 -8.44
CA GLU A 177 -8.89 -18.53 -7.33
C GLU A 177 -8.27 -17.27 -6.68
N LYS A 178 -6.94 -17.26 -6.50
CA LYS A 178 -6.22 -16.09 -5.98
C LYS A 178 -6.37 -14.88 -6.89
N SER A 179 -6.24 -15.05 -8.21
CA SER A 179 -6.42 -13.96 -9.17
C SER A 179 -7.86 -13.46 -9.25
N ASP A 180 -8.86 -14.34 -9.10
CA ASP A 180 -10.26 -13.93 -9.08
C ASP A 180 -10.58 -13.13 -7.80
N ASN A 181 -10.12 -13.61 -6.64
CA ASN A 181 -10.23 -12.90 -5.37
C ASN A 181 -9.51 -11.54 -5.37
N TRP A 182 -8.34 -11.49 -6.00
CA TRP A 182 -7.59 -10.26 -6.22
C TRP A 182 -8.39 -9.25 -7.05
N LYS A 183 -8.89 -9.66 -8.22
CA LYS A 183 -9.69 -8.79 -9.10
C LYS A 183 -10.93 -8.26 -8.38
N ASN A 184 -11.64 -9.12 -7.66
CA ASN A 184 -12.80 -8.74 -6.86
C ASN A 184 -12.43 -7.71 -5.77
N THR A 185 -11.26 -7.89 -5.13
CA THR A 185 -10.74 -6.93 -4.15
C THR A 185 -10.47 -5.57 -4.79
N LEU A 186 -9.79 -5.53 -5.94
CA LEU A 186 -9.53 -4.28 -6.66
C LEU A 186 -10.83 -3.57 -7.05
N GLN A 187 -11.80 -4.32 -7.58
CA GLN A 187 -13.11 -3.79 -7.96
C GLN A 187 -13.87 -3.22 -6.76
N ALA A 188 -13.85 -3.90 -5.61
CA ALA A 188 -14.49 -3.41 -4.38
C ALA A 188 -13.87 -2.08 -3.92
N TRP A 189 -12.55 -1.93 -4.04
CA TRP A 189 -11.84 -0.67 -3.78
C TRP A 189 -11.92 0.32 -4.95
N GLY A 190 -12.67 0.05 -6.01
CA GLY A 190 -12.78 0.89 -7.21
C GLY A 190 -11.45 1.12 -7.96
N ILE A 191 -10.45 0.27 -7.72
CA ILE A 191 -9.18 0.31 -8.44
C ILE A 191 -9.44 -0.18 -9.86
N GLU A 192 -9.38 0.71 -10.84
CA GLU A 192 -9.82 0.41 -12.21
C GLU A 192 -8.80 -0.37 -13.04
N ARG A 193 -7.55 -0.50 -12.58
CA ARG A 193 -6.45 -1.05 -13.37
C ARG A 193 -5.59 -1.93 -12.49
N GLY A 194 -5.40 -3.18 -12.89
CA GLY A 194 -4.67 -4.15 -12.10
C GLY A 194 -3.81 -5.08 -12.96
N LEU A 195 -2.66 -5.47 -12.42
CA LEU A 195 -1.81 -6.52 -12.96
C LEU A 195 -1.54 -7.59 -11.90
N PHE A 196 -1.80 -8.85 -12.23
CA PHE A 196 -1.46 -10.01 -11.41
C PHE A 196 -0.33 -10.78 -12.08
N LEU A 197 0.81 -10.91 -11.40
CA LEU A 197 2.03 -11.50 -11.94
C LEU A 197 2.41 -12.73 -11.11
N SER A 198 2.25 -13.92 -11.68
CA SER A 198 2.92 -15.12 -11.17
C SER A 198 4.34 -15.21 -11.73
N TYR A 199 5.32 -15.61 -10.91
CA TYR A 199 6.71 -15.80 -11.36
C TYR A 199 7.33 -17.08 -10.82
N ASN A 200 8.18 -17.73 -11.62
CA ASN A 200 9.01 -18.82 -11.14
C ASN A 200 10.32 -18.27 -10.52
N PRO A 201 10.59 -18.48 -9.22
CA PRO A 201 11.81 -18.00 -8.57
C PRO A 201 13.10 -18.62 -9.12
N HIS A 202 13.01 -19.76 -9.83
CA HIS A 202 14.16 -20.38 -10.50
C HIS A 202 14.52 -19.72 -11.84
N ASN A 203 13.69 -18.82 -12.36
CA ASN A 203 13.96 -18.10 -13.60
C ASN A 203 14.81 -16.85 -13.31
N VAL A 204 16.09 -16.87 -13.69
CA VAL A 204 17.03 -15.76 -13.41
C VAL A 204 16.61 -14.38 -13.94
N ASN A 205 15.66 -14.30 -14.87
CA ASN A 205 15.26 -13.05 -15.51
C ASN A 205 13.84 -12.57 -15.13
N PHE A 206 13.22 -13.16 -14.11
CA PHE A 206 11.83 -12.82 -13.74
C PHE A 206 11.68 -11.34 -13.35
N VAL A 207 12.65 -10.75 -12.65
CA VAL A 207 12.60 -9.34 -12.21
C VAL A 207 12.46 -8.40 -13.41
N ASN A 208 13.30 -8.56 -14.43
CA ASN A 208 13.26 -7.74 -15.64
C ASN A 208 11.92 -7.88 -16.38
N ARG A 209 11.37 -9.10 -16.45
CA ARG A 209 10.05 -9.36 -17.05
C ARG A 209 8.92 -8.69 -16.28
N ILE A 210 8.93 -8.77 -14.94
CA ILE A 210 7.97 -8.07 -14.08
C ILE A 210 8.05 -6.56 -14.32
N VAL A 211 9.25 -5.98 -14.33
CA VAL A 211 9.45 -4.54 -14.53
C VAL A 211 8.96 -4.10 -15.91
N ASN A 212 9.29 -4.84 -16.98
CA ASN A 212 8.83 -4.55 -18.34
C ASN A 212 7.31 -4.55 -18.44
N LEU A 213 6.67 -5.59 -17.90
CA LEU A 213 5.21 -5.69 -17.91
C LEU A 213 4.56 -4.60 -17.07
N SER A 214 5.10 -4.31 -15.89
CA SER A 214 4.60 -3.26 -15.00
C SER A 214 4.62 -1.89 -15.67
N LEU A 215 5.77 -1.48 -16.24
CA LEU A 215 5.92 -0.18 -16.88
C LEU A 215 5.09 -0.08 -18.18
N HIS A 216 5.13 -1.12 -19.03
CA HIS A 216 4.35 -1.14 -20.26
C HIS A 216 2.85 -1.05 -19.98
N ASN A 217 2.33 -1.85 -19.05
CA ASN A 217 0.91 -1.84 -18.72
C ASN A 217 0.51 -0.60 -17.93
N SER A 218 1.41 0.00 -17.15
CA SER A 218 1.15 1.30 -16.53
C SER A 218 0.81 2.35 -17.58
N ASP A 219 1.49 2.39 -18.73
CA ASP A 219 1.15 3.35 -19.79
C ASP A 219 -0.07 2.95 -20.62
N ASN A 220 -0.20 1.66 -20.93
CA ASN A 220 -1.08 1.19 -22.01
C ASN A 220 -2.37 0.50 -21.56
N LEU A 221 -2.45 0.01 -20.31
CA LEU A 221 -3.61 -0.72 -19.85
C LEU A 221 -4.83 0.20 -19.76
N LYS A 222 -5.92 -0.14 -20.45
CA LYS A 222 -7.16 0.63 -20.40
C LYS A 222 -7.82 0.53 -19.02
N ARG A 223 -8.67 1.51 -18.68
CA ARG A 223 -9.49 1.46 -17.46
C ARG A 223 -10.42 0.25 -17.48
N LYS A 224 -10.71 -0.28 -16.29
CA LYS A 224 -11.54 -1.46 -16.02
C LYS A 224 -10.99 -2.77 -16.60
N ILE A 225 -9.71 -2.80 -16.96
CA ILE A 225 -9.02 -4.01 -17.42
C ILE A 225 -8.07 -4.50 -16.32
N TYR A 226 -8.11 -5.81 -16.09
CA TYR A 226 -7.28 -6.52 -15.13
C TYR A 226 -6.60 -7.65 -15.89
N LEU A 227 -5.27 -7.67 -15.91
CA LEU A 227 -4.50 -8.69 -16.62
C LEU A 227 -3.78 -9.61 -15.64
N LYS A 228 -3.63 -10.86 -16.06
CA LYS A 228 -2.87 -11.89 -15.37
C LYS A 228 -1.78 -12.39 -16.30
N PHE A 229 -0.55 -12.47 -15.81
CA PHE A 229 0.58 -13.04 -16.53
C PHE A 229 1.35 -14.02 -15.65
N SER A 230 1.98 -14.96 -16.32
CA SER A 230 2.76 -16.04 -15.71
C SER A 230 4.15 -16.07 -16.32
N LEU A 231 5.17 -15.95 -15.47
CA LEU A 231 6.55 -15.62 -15.86
C LEU A 231 7.54 -16.73 -15.53
#